data_AF-A0A2R8F2Y6-F1
#
_entry.id   AF-A0A2R8F2Y6-F1
#
_cell.length_a   1.000
_cell.length_b   1.000
_cell.length_c   1.000
_cell.angle_alpha   90.00
_cell.angle_beta   90.00
_cell.angle_gamma   90.00
#
_symmetry.space_group_name_H-M   'P 1'
#
loop_
_entity.id
_entity.type
_entity.pdbx_description
1 polymer ?
#
loop_
_entity_poly.entity_id
_entity_poly.type
_entity_poly.pdbx_seq_one_letter_code
_entity_poly.pdbx_strand_id
1 'polypeptide(L)'
;MEQKRNSCKQQKEWYYERINIIAGYVNNKSIAPMIFNGACNTRLFEAWVQQVLINELKPAQFVVMDNAAFHKSKKTKELIESVGCKVIFLPPYSPDLNPIEKFWANMKL
;
A
#
# COMPACT_ATOMS: atom_id res chain seq x y z
N MET A 1 14.01 -30.00 52.81
CA MET A 1 14.36 -28.58 52.76
C MET A 1 14.04 -28.06 51.37
N GLU A 2 13.49 -26.85 51.36
CA GLU A 2 12.66 -26.26 50.34
C GLU A 2 13.45 -25.24 49.50
N GLN A 3 12.92 -24.98 48.28
CA GLN A 3 13.05 -23.81 47.37
C GLN A 3 13.67 -24.13 46.01
N LYS A 4 13.21 -23.60 44.87
CA LYS A 4 11.93 -23.07 44.36
C LYS A 4 12.29 -22.50 42.97
N ARG A 5 11.48 -22.81 41.94
CA ARG A 5 11.21 -22.00 40.73
C ARG A 5 12.42 -21.82 39.76
N ASN A 6 12.28 -22.02 38.46
CA ASN A 6 11.33 -21.32 37.60
C ASN A 6 10.93 -22.20 36.41
N SER A 7 9.65 -22.54 36.34
CA SER A 7 8.98 -22.88 35.08
C SER A 7 9.03 -21.64 34.20
N CYS A 8 10.01 -21.55 33.30
CA CYS A 8 9.99 -20.58 32.22
C CYS A 8 8.80 -20.93 31.33
N LYS A 9 7.69 -20.19 31.50
CA LYS A 9 6.53 -20.28 30.63
C LYS A 9 7.01 -19.92 29.22
N GLN A 10 7.13 -20.91 28.35
CA GLN A 10 7.29 -20.67 26.92
C GLN A 10 6.06 -19.91 26.44
N GLN A 11 6.21 -18.59 26.29
CA GLN A 11 5.22 -17.78 25.62
C GLN A 11 5.21 -18.24 24.17
N LYS A 12 4.07 -18.74 23.69
CA LYS A 12 3.84 -18.99 22.27
C LYS A 12 3.87 -17.64 21.56
N GLU A 13 5.02 -17.29 20.97
CA GLU A 13 5.10 -16.20 20.01
C GLU A 13 4.34 -16.64 18.75
N TRP A 14 3.24 -15.96 18.45
CA TRP A 14 2.52 -16.20 17.21
C TRP A 14 3.29 -15.51 16.07
N TYR A 15 4.05 -16.28 15.31
CA TYR A 15 4.64 -15.79 14.06
C TYR A 15 3.56 -15.82 12.98
N TYR A 16 3.02 -14.66 12.64
CA TYR A 16 2.15 -14.50 11.48
C TYR A 16 2.99 -14.04 10.30
N GLU A 17 2.96 -14.79 9.21
CA GLU A 17 3.49 -14.32 7.94
C GLU A 17 2.63 -13.15 7.45
N ARG A 18 3.27 -11.99 7.23
CA ARG A 18 2.59 -10.79 6.71
C ARG A 18 2.58 -10.83 5.19
N ILE A 19 1.39 -10.88 4.63
CA ILE A 19 1.13 -10.62 3.21
C ILE A 19 0.66 -9.17 3.07
N ASN A 20 1.16 -8.47 2.06
CA ASN A 20 0.74 -7.10 1.74
C ASN A 20 0.00 -7.08 0.40
N ILE A 21 -0.85 -6.07 0.24
CA ILE A 21 -1.56 -5.80 -1.01
C ILE A 21 -1.40 -4.31 -1.35
N ILE A 22 -1.25 -4.02 -2.62
CA ILE A 22 -1.27 -2.69 -3.19
C ILE A 22 -2.31 -2.67 -4.32
N ALA A 23 -3.09 -1.60 -4.40
CA ALA A 23 -4.09 -1.41 -5.43
C ALA A 23 -4.43 0.07 -5.60
N GLY A 24 -4.99 0.44 -6.74
CA GLY A 24 -5.73 1.69 -6.92
C GLY A 24 -7.22 1.49 -6.62
N TYR A 25 -7.95 2.61 -6.52
CA TYR A 25 -9.40 2.60 -6.28
C TYR A 25 -10.09 3.73 -7.05
N VAL A 26 -11.12 3.38 -7.82
CA VAL A 26 -11.88 4.32 -8.64
C VAL A 26 -13.34 3.85 -8.75
N ASN A 27 -14.30 4.77 -8.62
CA ASN A 27 -15.74 4.48 -8.78
C ASN A 27 -16.21 3.24 -7.99
N ASN A 28 -15.81 3.16 -6.73
CA ASN A 28 -16.11 2.04 -5.82
C ASN A 28 -15.56 0.67 -6.24
N LYS A 29 -14.51 0.64 -7.06
CA LYS A 29 -13.85 -0.58 -7.53
C LYS A 29 -12.35 -0.49 -7.34
N SER A 30 -11.75 -1.59 -6.87
CA SER A 30 -10.29 -1.75 -6.88
C SER A 30 -9.80 -1.96 -8.31
N ILE A 31 -8.66 -1.37 -8.63
CA ILE A 31 -7.93 -1.54 -9.90
C ILE A 31 -6.47 -1.88 -9.60
N ALA A 32 -5.81 -2.54 -10.55
CA ALA A 32 -4.39 -2.91 -10.44
C ALA A 32 -3.98 -3.59 -9.11
N PRO A 33 -4.77 -4.54 -8.54
CA PRO A 33 -4.40 -5.20 -7.30
C PRO A 33 -3.16 -6.08 -7.50
N MET A 34 -2.21 -6.03 -6.56
CA MET A 34 -1.04 -6.89 -6.52
C MET A 34 -0.74 -7.30 -5.08
N ILE A 35 -0.50 -8.59 -4.87
CA ILE A 35 -0.12 -9.17 -3.58
C ILE A 35 1.40 -9.38 -3.55
N PHE A 36 2.04 -9.06 -2.44
CA PHE A 36 3.49 -9.24 -2.28
C PHE A 36 3.91 -9.48 -0.82
N ASN A 37 5.07 -10.12 -0.67
CA ASN A 37 5.71 -10.35 0.61
C ASN A 37 6.80 -9.31 0.88
N GLY A 38 7.03 -8.98 2.15
CA GLY A 38 8.05 -8.00 2.56
C GLY A 38 7.53 -6.55 2.62
N ALA A 39 8.44 -5.58 2.54
CA ALA A 39 8.10 -4.16 2.69
C ALA A 39 7.77 -3.50 1.33
N CYS A 40 6.76 -2.64 1.32
CA CYS A 40 6.53 -1.73 0.19
C CYS A 40 7.61 -0.65 0.20
N ASN A 41 8.51 -0.69 -0.77
CA ASN A 41 9.56 0.31 -0.96
C ASN A 41 9.45 0.95 -2.35
N THR A 42 10.26 1.98 -2.60
CA THR A 42 10.24 2.72 -3.87
C THR A 42 10.41 1.81 -5.09
N ARG A 43 11.31 0.82 -5.03
CA ARG A 43 11.55 -0.10 -6.16
C ARG A 43 10.34 -0.96 -6.46
N LEU A 44 9.70 -1.54 -5.44
CA LEU A 44 8.50 -2.35 -5.59
C LEU A 44 7.33 -1.49 -6.10
N PHE A 45 7.17 -0.30 -5.54
CA PHE A 45 6.12 0.63 -5.94
C PHE A 45 6.29 1.06 -7.41
N GLU A 46 7.48 1.45 -7.84
CA GLU A 46 7.76 1.80 -9.23
C GLU A 46 7.51 0.63 -10.19
N ALA A 47 7.90 -0.59 -9.80
CA ALA A 47 7.63 -1.78 -10.60
C ALA A 47 6.12 -2.03 -10.74
N TRP A 48 5.37 -1.92 -9.65
CA TRP A 48 3.91 -2.02 -9.67
C TRP A 48 3.27 -0.93 -10.54
N VAL A 49 3.73 0.32 -10.44
CA VAL A 49 3.24 1.41 -11.29
C VAL A 49 3.47 1.08 -12.76
N GLN A 50 4.69 0.69 -13.11
CA GLN A 50 5.09 0.42 -14.49
C GLN A 50 4.41 -0.82 -15.09
N GLN A 51 4.25 -1.89 -14.32
CA GLN A 51 3.80 -3.18 -14.84
C GLN A 51 2.30 -3.41 -14.69
N VAL A 52 1.66 -2.73 -13.73
CA VAL A 52 0.27 -2.99 -13.37
C VAL A 52 -0.57 -1.72 -13.48
N LEU A 53 -0.22 -0.65 -12.74
CA LEU A 53 -1.09 0.52 -12.63
C LEU A 53 -1.34 1.22 -13.97
N ILE A 54 -0.28 1.52 -14.72
CA ILE A 54 -0.43 2.34 -15.95
C ILE A 54 -1.29 1.67 -17.03
N ASN A 55 -1.45 0.34 -16.97
CA ASN A 55 -2.30 -0.41 -17.90
C ASN A 55 -3.80 -0.23 -17.61
N GLU A 56 -4.15 0.18 -16.38
CA GLU A 56 -5.53 0.40 -15.93
C GLU A 56 -5.94 1.88 -16.00
N LEU A 57 -4.96 2.79 -16.13
CA LEU A 57 -5.21 4.23 -16.17
C LEU A 57 -5.76 4.68 -17.52
N LYS A 58 -6.60 5.70 -17.48
CA LYS A 58 -7.16 6.37 -18.66
C LYS A 58 -6.63 7.80 -18.72
N PRO A 59 -6.31 8.32 -19.93
CA PRO A 59 -5.92 9.72 -20.09
C PRO A 59 -6.92 10.68 -19.44
N ALA A 60 -6.41 11.82 -18.94
CA ALA A 60 -7.15 12.84 -18.20
C ALA A 60 -7.65 12.44 -16.81
N GLN A 61 -7.23 11.29 -16.26
CA GLN A 61 -7.46 10.96 -14.85
C GLN A 61 -6.42 11.60 -13.91
N PHE A 62 -6.80 11.73 -12.64
CA PHE A 62 -5.92 12.13 -11.55
C PHE A 62 -5.62 10.91 -10.69
N VAL A 63 -4.33 10.64 -10.46
CA VAL A 63 -3.87 9.66 -9.49
C VAL A 63 -3.60 10.40 -8.19
N VAL A 64 -4.43 10.11 -7.19
CA VAL A 64 -4.31 10.68 -5.85
C VAL A 64 -3.51 9.72 -4.98
N MET A 65 -2.43 10.20 -4.36
CA MET A 65 -1.56 9.41 -3.48
C MET A 65 -1.41 10.10 -2.12
N ASP A 66 -1.18 9.29 -1.07
CA ASP A 66 -0.78 9.82 0.23
C ASP A 66 0.68 10.31 0.22
N ASN A 67 1.18 10.79 1.36
CA ASN A 67 2.52 11.34 1.48
C ASN A 67 3.64 10.33 1.78
N ALA A 68 3.40 9.02 1.66
CA ALA A 68 4.44 8.01 1.90
C ALA A 68 5.69 8.30 1.05
N ALA A 69 6.87 8.14 1.65
CA ALA A 69 8.13 8.54 1.02
C ALA A 69 8.38 7.84 -0.33
N PHE A 70 7.94 6.58 -0.46
CA PHE A 70 8.10 5.80 -1.69
C PHE A 70 7.16 6.22 -2.83
N HIS A 71 6.09 6.98 -2.56
CA HIS A 71 5.21 7.54 -3.62
C HIS A 71 5.85 8.74 -4.34
N LYS A 72 6.84 9.39 -3.73
CA LYS A 72 7.39 10.68 -4.20
C LYS A 72 8.54 10.54 -5.20
N SER A 73 8.73 9.34 -5.77
CA SER A 73 9.81 9.13 -6.74
C SER A 73 9.52 9.85 -8.06
N LYS A 74 10.57 10.43 -8.66
CA LYS A 74 10.45 11.11 -9.97
C LYS A 74 9.93 10.16 -11.05
N LYS A 75 10.43 8.93 -11.05
CA LYS A 75 10.04 7.88 -12.00
C LYS A 75 8.57 7.52 -11.88
N THR A 76 8.03 7.42 -10.67
CA THR A 76 6.59 7.18 -10.44
C THR A 76 5.75 8.25 -11.16
N LYS A 77 6.10 9.52 -10.95
CA LYS A 77 5.41 10.64 -11.57
C LYS A 77 5.49 10.58 -13.09
N GLU A 78 6.68 10.37 -13.64
CA GLU A 78 6.91 10.25 -15.08
C GLU A 78 6.11 9.12 -15.72
N LEU A 79 6.06 7.94 -15.07
CA LEU A 79 5.28 6.80 -15.56
C LEU A 79 3.78 7.12 -15.62
N ILE A 80 3.22 7.71 -14.57
CA ILE A 80 1.80 8.08 -14.53
C ILE A 80 1.49 9.19 -15.55
N GLU A 81 2.34 10.20 -15.66
CA GLU A 81 2.13 11.31 -16.60
C GLU A 81 2.33 10.88 -18.06
N SER A 82 3.13 9.83 -18.32
CA SER A 82 3.34 9.28 -19.67
C SER A 82 2.06 8.73 -20.31
N VAL A 83 1.07 8.33 -19.52
CA VAL A 83 -0.25 7.86 -19.98
C VAL A 83 -1.32 8.96 -19.94
N GLY A 84 -0.91 10.23 -19.88
CA GLY A 84 -1.81 11.38 -19.92
C GLY A 84 -2.59 11.62 -18.62
N CYS A 85 -2.15 11.03 -17.51
CA CYS A 85 -2.71 11.29 -16.18
C CYS A 85 -1.95 12.41 -15.45
N LYS A 86 -2.47 12.86 -14.31
CA LYS A 86 -1.78 13.80 -13.41
C LYS A 86 -1.68 13.22 -12.00
N VAL A 87 -0.58 13.50 -11.32
CA VAL A 87 -0.38 13.09 -9.92
C VAL A 87 -0.79 14.21 -8.98
N ILE A 88 -1.58 13.87 -7.95
CA ILE A 88 -1.95 14.76 -6.83
C ILE A 88 -1.57 14.06 -5.52
N PHE A 89 -0.99 14.81 -4.59
CA PHE A 89 -0.74 14.34 -3.23
C PHE A 89 -1.78 14.92 -2.28
N LEU A 90 -2.29 14.09 -1.38
CA LEU A 90 -3.17 14.53 -0.30
C LEU A 90 -2.43 15.48 0.66
N PRO A 91 -3.16 16.34 1.41
CA PRO A 91 -2.57 17.03 2.55
C PRO A 91 -2.01 16.04 3.59
N PRO A 92 -0.98 16.43 4.36
CA PRO A 92 -0.46 15.58 5.44
C PRO A 92 -1.56 15.16 6.43
N TYR A 93 -1.47 13.92 6.92
CA TYR A 93 -2.36 13.36 7.95
C TYR A 93 -3.86 13.44 7.63
N SER A 94 -4.25 13.37 6.35
CA SER A 94 -5.65 13.42 5.90
C SER A 94 -6.15 12.07 5.33
N PRO A 95 -6.16 10.98 6.13
CA PRO A 95 -6.62 9.66 5.65
C PRO A 95 -8.12 9.63 5.33
N ASP A 96 -8.90 10.53 5.92
CA ASP A 96 -10.33 10.75 5.64
C ASP A 96 -10.59 11.16 4.19
N LEU A 97 -9.62 11.80 3.55
CA LEU A 97 -9.66 12.19 2.14
C LEU A 97 -9.24 11.08 1.18
N ASN A 98 -8.86 9.89 1.70
CA ASN A 98 -8.44 8.75 0.89
C ASN A 98 -9.50 7.62 0.91
N PRO A 99 -10.40 7.55 -0.09
CA PRO A 99 -11.50 6.57 -0.10
C PRO A 99 -11.03 5.11 -0.03
N ILE A 100 -9.81 4.81 -0.47
CA ILE A 100 -9.27 3.44 -0.41
C ILE A 100 -9.03 2.98 1.03
N GLU A 101 -8.81 3.88 1.99
CA GLU A 101 -8.63 3.52 3.40
C GLU A 101 -9.91 2.87 3.96
N LYS A 102 -11.07 3.41 3.59
CA LYS A 102 -12.37 2.81 3.95
C LYS A 102 -12.57 1.44 3.29
N PHE A 103 -12.14 1.31 2.02
CA PHE A 103 -12.16 0.02 1.33
C PHE A 103 -11.29 -1.01 2.04
N TRP A 104 -10.07 -0.65 2.45
CA TRP A 104 -9.18 -1.53 3.22
C TRP A 104 -9.71 -1.85 4.62
N ALA A 105 -10.32 -0.89 5.31
CA ALA A 105 -10.90 -1.11 6.62
C ALA A 105 -12.01 -2.18 6.58
N ASN A 106 -12.82 -2.20 5.52
CA ASN A 106 -13.86 -3.21 5.33
C ASN A 106 -13.32 -4.60 4.95
N MET A 107 -12.10 -4.67 4.41
CA MET A 107 -11.48 -5.94 3.97
C MET A 107 -10.70 -6.63 5.10
N LYS A 108 -10.18 -5.85 6.04
CA LYS A 108 -9.55 -6.38 7.26
C LYS A 108 -10.66 -6.98 8.12
N LEU A 109 -10.72 -8.31 8.15
CA LEU A 109 -11.59 -9.08 9.07
C LEU A 109 -11.20 -8.85 10.53
#